data_AF-A0A0L6WTJ2-F1
#
_entry.id   AF-A0A0L6WTJ2-F1
#
_cell.length_a   1.000
_cell.length_b   1.000
_cell.length_c   1.000
_cell.angle_alpha   90.00
_cell.angle_beta   90.00
_cell.angle_gamma   90.00
#
_symmetry.space_group_name_H-M   'P 1'
#
loop_
_entity.id
_entity.type
_entity.pdbx_description
1 polymer ?
#
loop_
_entity_poly.entity_id
_entity_poly.type
_entity_poly.pdbx_seq_one_letter_code
_entity_poly.pdbx_strand_id
1 'polypeptide(L)'
;MADLTDLDYVLCDTELSISNAAAVLSSSSLLALDCEGRGLGETGFLIDTVRLKGERLRPIYDILESTSIPKVVYDGRKDFSCLFHDRRVEIRNVIDLQLVDIKSREIRGENDADRLLRLGQVVPKWELARNSHLYRNVHKLCGMNRSAEEHLGLKVEKNAPKFDHSLWLERPLATEQLLYAVKDVVMISDLYNAFDAAGYLYPQIHDDSSRYVSIWKDRRPTADDIYRELALRAGEIFLGHVIQNQPGAVVLQGNAWSAVRQKISMDGDSVGKL
;
A
#
# COMPACT_ATOMS: atom_id res chain seq x y z
N MET A 1 -7.63 2.39 22.79
CA MET A 1 -6.95 2.90 21.58
C MET A 1 -5.50 2.51 21.72
N ALA A 2 -4.83 2.05 20.65
CA ALA A 2 -3.37 2.10 20.64
C ALA A 2 -2.95 3.57 20.66
N ASP A 3 -1.84 3.89 21.31
CA ASP A 3 -1.30 5.24 21.31
C ASP A 3 -0.53 5.45 20.00
N LEU A 4 -1.00 6.36 19.15
CA LEU A 4 -0.42 6.63 17.82
C LEU A 4 0.83 7.51 17.94
N THR A 5 1.70 7.17 18.90
CA THR A 5 2.97 7.84 19.20
C THR A 5 4.16 6.87 19.30
N ASP A 6 3.93 5.57 19.54
CA ASP A 6 4.97 4.51 19.58
C ASP A 6 5.34 3.99 18.16
N LEU A 7 5.02 4.76 17.11
CA LEU A 7 5.11 4.40 15.69
C LEU A 7 6.57 4.53 15.17
N ASP A 8 7.44 3.57 15.48
CA ASP A 8 8.86 3.47 15.01
C ASP A 8 8.99 3.66 13.48
N TYR A 9 10.05 4.28 12.93
CA TYR A 9 10.35 4.22 11.48
C TYR A 9 11.79 4.61 11.10
N VAL A 10 12.20 4.33 9.85
CA VAL A 10 13.53 4.69 9.33
C VAL A 10 13.45 5.56 8.07
N LEU A 11 13.79 6.85 8.22
CA LEU A 11 13.94 7.79 7.10
C LEU A 11 15.22 7.53 6.30
N CYS A 12 15.04 7.14 5.05
CA CYS A 12 16.08 6.86 4.07
C CYS A 12 16.31 8.06 3.16
N ASP A 13 17.08 9.04 3.65
CA ASP A 13 17.42 10.31 3.00
C ASP A 13 18.93 10.44 2.65
N THR A 14 19.71 9.36 2.82
CA THR A 14 21.14 9.25 2.49
C THR A 14 21.47 7.93 1.77
N GLU A 15 22.62 7.87 1.09
CA GLU A 15 23.11 6.62 0.46
C GLU A 15 23.29 5.48 1.48
N LEU A 16 23.71 5.80 2.72
CA LEU A 16 23.89 4.80 3.78
C LEU A 16 22.54 4.25 4.28
N SER A 17 21.56 5.13 4.54
CA SER A 17 20.23 4.68 4.98
C SER A 17 19.45 3.97 3.87
N ILE A 18 19.73 4.24 2.58
CA ILE A 18 19.27 3.41 1.46
C ILE A 18 19.97 2.05 1.43
N SER A 19 21.29 2.00 1.59
CA SER A 19 22.05 0.75 1.54
C SER A 19 21.60 -0.23 2.64
N ASN A 20 21.36 0.30 3.84
CA ASN A 20 20.81 -0.46 4.97
C ASN A 20 19.37 -0.94 4.69
N ALA A 21 18.50 -0.07 4.17
CA ALA A 21 17.14 -0.44 3.80
C ALA A 21 17.10 -1.52 2.70
N ALA A 22 17.91 -1.38 1.65
CA ALA A 22 18.02 -2.36 0.57
C ALA A 22 18.48 -3.73 1.07
N ALA A 23 19.43 -3.80 2.03
CA ALA A 23 19.85 -5.07 2.63
C ALA A 23 18.71 -5.79 3.38
N VAL A 24 17.86 -5.06 4.10
CA VAL A 24 16.70 -5.63 4.79
C VAL A 24 15.57 -5.99 3.81
N LEU A 25 15.22 -5.07 2.91
CA LEU A 25 14.16 -5.27 1.91
C LEU A 25 14.49 -6.40 0.92
N SER A 26 15.76 -6.59 0.53
CA SER A 26 16.16 -7.68 -0.39
C SER A 26 16.25 -9.07 0.26
N SER A 27 16.30 -9.14 1.59
CA SER A 27 16.24 -10.40 2.35
C SER A 27 14.81 -10.77 2.78
N SER A 28 13.82 -9.95 2.42
CA SER A 28 12.40 -10.13 2.76
C SER A 28 11.70 -11.05 1.78
N SER A 29 10.85 -11.94 2.29
CA SER A 29 10.03 -12.85 1.47
C SER A 29 8.82 -12.16 0.82
N LEU A 30 8.37 -11.03 1.38
CA LEU A 30 7.20 -10.28 0.95
C LEU A 30 7.29 -8.83 1.44
N LEU A 31 6.94 -7.87 0.58
CA LEU A 31 6.96 -6.44 0.90
C LEU A 31 5.57 -5.83 0.75
N ALA A 32 5.10 -5.08 1.74
CA ALA A 32 4.03 -4.10 1.54
C ALA A 32 4.66 -2.82 0.97
N LEU A 33 4.04 -2.27 -0.08
CA LEU A 33 4.51 -1.15 -0.87
C LEU A 33 3.40 -0.12 -1.03
N ASP A 34 3.75 1.14 -0.85
CA ASP A 34 3.00 2.29 -1.36
C ASP A 34 3.99 3.29 -1.99
N CYS A 35 3.55 4.00 -3.03
CA CYS A 35 4.40 4.90 -3.82
C CYS A 35 3.94 6.35 -3.66
N GLU A 36 4.03 6.78 -2.42
CA GLU A 36 3.54 8.05 -2.00
C GLU A 36 4.17 9.25 -2.72
N GLY A 37 3.29 10.14 -3.17
CA GLY A 37 3.51 11.52 -2.80
C GLY A 37 2.61 11.81 -1.62
N ARG A 38 3.26 11.97 -0.42
CA ARG A 38 2.95 13.02 2.24
C ARG A 38 2.28 12.26 3.51
N GLY A 39 2.94 12.07 4.65
CA GLY A 39 4.13 11.25 4.87
C GLY A 39 3.72 9.86 5.41
N LEU A 40 4.09 9.42 6.63
CA LEU A 40 4.67 8.09 6.94
C LEU A 40 4.07 7.33 8.20
N GLY A 41 4.78 6.73 9.18
CA GLY A 41 4.17 6.02 10.37
C GLY A 41 4.82 4.66 10.81
N GLU A 42 4.04 3.68 11.30
CA GLU A 42 4.54 2.46 12.02
C GLU A 42 5.35 1.42 11.20
N THR A 43 6.65 1.43 11.42
CA THR A 43 7.69 0.46 11.08
C THR A 43 7.84 0.13 9.60
N GLY A 44 8.06 1.16 8.79
CA GLY A 44 8.43 1.06 7.37
C GLY A 44 9.75 1.79 7.04
N PHE A 45 10.34 1.44 5.89
CA PHE A 45 11.45 2.18 5.27
C PHE A 45 10.95 3.27 4.34
N LEU A 46 11.60 4.43 4.41
CA LEU A 46 10.99 5.69 3.99
C LEU A 46 11.91 6.50 3.08
N ILE A 47 11.75 6.29 1.78
CA ILE A 47 12.77 6.60 0.78
C ILE A 47 12.47 7.96 0.15
N ASP A 48 13.21 9.00 0.54
CA ASP A 48 13.03 10.37 0.02
C ASP A 48 13.61 10.52 -1.39
N THR A 49 12.77 10.31 -2.41
CA THR A 49 13.19 10.37 -3.81
C THR A 49 13.23 11.78 -4.41
N VAL A 50 12.83 12.81 -3.64
CA VAL A 50 13.12 14.21 -3.96
C VAL A 50 14.59 14.49 -3.65
N ARG A 51 15.07 14.00 -2.51
CA ARG A 51 16.45 14.21 -2.04
C ARG A 51 17.46 13.22 -2.63
N LEU A 52 17.02 12.01 -2.96
CA LEU A 52 17.83 10.95 -3.58
C LEU A 52 17.38 10.74 -5.03
N LYS A 53 18.33 10.82 -5.98
CA LYS A 53 18.05 10.73 -7.43
C LYS A 53 19.09 9.88 -8.16
N GLY A 54 18.70 9.32 -9.31
CA GLY A 54 19.55 8.47 -10.15
C GLY A 54 19.99 7.18 -9.45
N GLU A 55 21.21 6.74 -9.74
CA GLU A 55 21.81 5.48 -9.24
C GLU A 55 21.73 5.28 -7.73
N ARG A 56 21.62 6.36 -6.94
CA ARG A 56 21.42 6.31 -5.47
C ARG A 56 20.19 5.52 -5.06
N LEU A 57 19.19 5.38 -5.93
CA LEU A 57 17.98 4.58 -5.68
C LEU A 57 17.99 3.23 -6.40
N ARG A 58 19.02 2.91 -7.20
CA ARG A 58 19.09 1.65 -7.96
C ARG A 58 18.94 0.39 -7.08
N PRO A 59 19.54 0.29 -5.87
CA PRO A 59 19.33 -0.87 -4.98
C PRO A 59 17.86 -1.10 -4.56
N ILE A 60 17.05 -0.04 -4.50
CA ILE A 60 15.60 -0.15 -4.25
C ILE A 60 14.87 -0.53 -5.54
N TYR A 61 15.26 0.06 -6.67
CA TYR A 61 14.68 -0.25 -7.97
C TYR A 61 14.91 -1.71 -8.37
N ASP A 62 16.08 -2.29 -8.09
CA ASP A 62 16.37 -3.72 -8.28
C ASP A 62 15.37 -4.62 -7.51
N ILE A 63 14.94 -4.22 -6.31
CA ILE A 63 13.97 -4.95 -5.49
C ILE A 63 12.54 -4.81 -6.05
N LEU A 64 12.16 -3.61 -6.51
CA LEU A 64 10.87 -3.37 -7.16
C LEU A 64 10.73 -4.13 -8.49
N GLU A 65 11.80 -4.14 -9.28
CA GLU A 65 11.88 -4.83 -10.58
C GLU A 65 12.09 -6.35 -10.48
N SER A 66 12.50 -6.85 -9.31
CA SER A 66 12.69 -8.28 -9.06
C SER A 66 11.38 -9.06 -9.13
N THR A 67 11.45 -10.26 -9.70
CA THR A 67 10.36 -11.25 -9.66
C THR A 67 10.43 -12.19 -8.45
N SER A 68 11.53 -12.21 -7.68
CA SER A 68 11.70 -13.14 -6.55
C SER A 68 11.00 -12.70 -5.26
N ILE A 69 10.73 -11.41 -5.09
CA ILE A 69 10.08 -10.82 -3.92
C ILE A 69 8.76 -10.19 -4.37
N PRO A 70 7.58 -10.63 -3.89
CA PRO A 70 6.33 -10.01 -4.25
C PRO A 70 6.16 -8.64 -3.56
N LYS A 71 5.50 -7.70 -4.23
CA LYS A 71 5.10 -6.39 -3.68
C LYS A 71 3.59 -6.34 -3.55
N VAL A 72 3.10 -6.25 -2.32
CA VAL A 72 1.68 -6.03 -2.00
C VAL A 72 1.39 -4.53 -2.06
N VAL A 73 0.35 -4.14 -2.78
CA VAL A 73 -0.09 -2.74 -2.96
C VAL A 73 -1.61 -2.66 -2.76
N TYR A 74 -2.15 -1.46 -2.61
CA TYR A 74 -3.60 -1.22 -2.68
C TYR A 74 -3.89 -0.14 -3.73
N ASP A 75 -4.40 -0.52 -4.90
CA ASP A 75 -4.60 0.39 -6.05
C ASP A 75 -3.28 0.90 -6.68
N GLY A 76 -2.31 0.01 -6.91
CA GLY A 76 -0.94 0.33 -7.36
C GLY A 76 -0.81 0.84 -8.79
N ARG A 77 -1.91 1.24 -9.44
CA ARG A 77 -1.95 1.80 -10.80
C ARG A 77 -1.23 3.15 -10.91
N LYS A 78 -1.29 3.95 -9.85
CA LYS A 78 -0.66 5.27 -9.72
C LYS A 78 0.85 5.10 -9.58
N ASP A 79 1.22 4.24 -8.66
CA ASP A 79 2.55 3.78 -8.29
C ASP A 79 3.33 3.30 -9.50
N PHE A 80 2.76 2.32 -10.22
CA PHE A 80 3.32 1.80 -11.45
C PHE A 80 3.46 2.91 -12.51
N SER A 81 2.44 3.74 -12.71
CA SER A 81 2.49 4.84 -13.69
C SER A 81 3.57 5.88 -13.33
N CYS A 82 3.88 6.09 -12.06
CA CYS A 82 4.96 6.96 -11.60
C CYS A 82 6.32 6.30 -11.88
N LEU A 83 6.56 5.15 -11.26
CA LEU A 83 7.82 4.40 -11.37
C LEU A 83 8.22 4.16 -12.82
N PHE A 84 7.26 3.74 -13.67
CA PHE A 84 7.54 3.42 -15.07
C PHE A 84 7.81 4.66 -15.94
N HIS A 85 7.04 5.75 -15.77
CA HIS A 85 7.15 6.92 -16.66
C HIS A 85 8.09 8.02 -16.15
N ASP A 86 8.33 8.13 -14.84
CA ASP A 86 9.26 9.11 -14.24
C ASP A 86 10.64 8.51 -13.93
N ARG A 87 10.69 7.25 -13.48
CA ARG A 87 11.93 6.61 -13.00
C ARG A 87 12.44 5.45 -13.87
N ARG A 88 11.66 5.02 -14.88
CA ARG A 88 11.93 3.85 -15.75
C ARG A 88 12.02 2.51 -15.00
N VAL A 89 11.27 2.39 -13.91
CA VAL A 89 11.21 1.21 -13.03
C VAL A 89 9.89 0.48 -13.28
N GLU A 90 9.94 -0.80 -13.62
CA GLU A 90 8.74 -1.63 -13.77
C GLU A 90 8.54 -2.50 -12.53
N ILE A 91 7.55 -2.21 -11.69
CA ILE A 91 7.24 -3.09 -10.54
C ILE A 91 6.81 -4.46 -11.08
N ARG A 92 7.48 -5.54 -10.65
CA ARG A 92 7.14 -6.92 -11.03
C ARG A 92 6.74 -7.74 -9.83
N ASN A 93 5.99 -8.83 -10.06
CA ASN A 93 5.46 -9.70 -9.01
C ASN A 93 4.62 -8.90 -7.99
N VAL A 94 3.49 -8.35 -8.44
CA VAL A 94 2.63 -7.47 -7.63
C VAL A 94 1.39 -8.23 -7.13
N ILE A 95 0.89 -7.89 -5.94
CA ILE A 95 -0.40 -8.33 -5.39
C ILE A 95 -1.21 -7.07 -5.07
N ASP A 96 -2.26 -6.76 -5.84
CA ASP A 96 -3.14 -5.61 -5.58
C ASP A 96 -4.35 -6.03 -4.73
N LEU A 97 -4.37 -5.58 -3.47
CA LEU A 97 -5.41 -5.90 -2.51
C LEU A 97 -6.80 -5.39 -2.91
N GLN A 98 -6.90 -4.43 -3.84
CA GLN A 98 -8.19 -3.97 -4.37
C GLN A 98 -8.85 -5.04 -5.27
N LEU A 99 -8.06 -5.96 -5.86
CA LEU A 99 -8.56 -7.14 -6.58
C LEU A 99 -8.89 -8.27 -5.59
N VAL A 100 -8.07 -8.46 -4.56
CA VAL A 100 -8.34 -9.46 -3.50
C VAL A 100 -9.62 -9.12 -2.75
N ASP A 101 -9.92 -7.83 -2.51
CA ASP A 101 -11.22 -7.42 -1.95
C ASP A 101 -12.39 -7.79 -2.86
N ILE A 102 -12.28 -7.68 -4.19
CA ILE A 102 -13.32 -8.20 -5.11
C ILE A 102 -13.50 -9.71 -4.91
N LYS A 103 -12.42 -10.49 -4.87
CA LYS A 103 -12.48 -11.94 -4.67
C LYS A 103 -13.07 -12.31 -3.30
N SER A 104 -12.75 -11.54 -2.26
CA SER A 104 -13.28 -11.73 -0.91
C SER A 104 -14.81 -11.63 -0.84
N ARG A 105 -15.42 -10.81 -1.71
CA ARG A 105 -16.87 -10.62 -1.73
C ARG A 105 -17.57 -11.81 -2.37
N GLU A 106 -17.02 -12.33 -3.46
CA GLU A 106 -17.47 -13.57 -4.10
C GLU A 106 -17.42 -14.74 -3.10
N ILE A 107 -16.30 -14.89 -2.38
CA ILE A 107 -16.13 -15.93 -1.34
C ILE A 107 -17.09 -15.74 -0.16
N ARG A 108 -17.38 -14.49 0.22
CA ARG A 108 -18.40 -14.14 1.25
C ARG A 108 -19.85 -14.19 0.73
N GLY A 109 -20.09 -14.56 -0.53
CA GLY A 109 -21.44 -14.76 -1.09
C GLY A 109 -22.12 -13.51 -1.68
N GLU A 110 -21.37 -12.46 -2.05
CA GLU A 110 -21.89 -11.30 -2.77
C GLU A 110 -22.53 -11.73 -4.11
N ASN A 111 -23.85 -11.55 -4.22
CA ASN A 111 -24.60 -11.86 -5.43
C ASN A 111 -24.79 -10.61 -6.32
N ASP A 112 -25.43 -10.79 -7.48
CA ASP A 112 -25.65 -9.71 -8.44
C ASP A 112 -26.43 -8.50 -7.89
N ALA A 113 -27.37 -8.69 -6.96
CA ALA A 113 -28.11 -7.58 -6.37
C ALA A 113 -27.22 -6.74 -5.43
N ASP A 114 -26.38 -7.39 -4.62
CA ASP A 114 -25.41 -6.73 -3.75
C ASP A 114 -24.31 -6.02 -4.56
N ARG A 115 -23.80 -6.68 -5.61
CA ARG A 115 -22.84 -6.13 -6.56
C ARG A 115 -23.39 -4.87 -7.26
N LEU A 116 -24.65 -4.92 -7.72
CA LEU A 116 -25.36 -3.77 -8.28
C LEU A 116 -25.65 -2.69 -7.24
N LEU A 117 -25.93 -3.04 -5.98
CA LEU A 117 -26.09 -2.09 -4.87
C LEU A 117 -24.79 -1.36 -4.54
N ARG A 118 -23.63 -2.02 -4.64
CA ARG A 118 -22.31 -1.36 -4.57
C ARG A 118 -22.10 -0.43 -5.77
N LEU A 119 -22.40 -0.86 -6.99
CA LEU A 119 -22.31 -0.02 -8.20
C LEU A 119 -23.24 1.20 -8.15
N GLY A 120 -24.42 1.09 -7.55
CA GLY A 120 -25.41 2.17 -7.40
C GLY A 120 -24.96 3.36 -6.53
N GLN A 121 -23.74 3.31 -6.00
CA GLN A 121 -23.05 4.41 -5.31
C GLN A 121 -22.18 5.26 -6.26
N VAL A 122 -22.01 4.86 -7.52
CA VAL A 122 -21.21 5.55 -8.55
C VAL A 122 -21.90 5.58 -9.92
N VAL A 123 -22.67 4.55 -10.29
CA VAL A 123 -23.56 4.54 -11.46
C VAL A 123 -24.97 4.98 -11.05
N PRO A 124 -25.64 5.87 -11.80
CA PRO A 124 -27.02 6.27 -11.49
C PRO A 124 -28.00 5.09 -11.44
N LYS A 125 -28.91 5.09 -10.46
CA LYS A 125 -29.89 3.99 -10.27
C LYS A 125 -30.76 3.72 -11.50
N TRP A 126 -31.09 4.75 -12.28
CA TRP A 126 -31.90 4.61 -13.50
C TRP A 126 -31.16 3.90 -14.64
N GLU A 127 -29.83 3.99 -14.66
CA GLU A 127 -28.98 3.34 -15.66
C GLU A 127 -28.86 1.86 -15.32
N LEU A 128 -28.51 1.52 -14.07
CA LEU A 128 -28.48 0.13 -13.60
C LEU A 128 -29.84 -0.57 -13.75
N ALA A 129 -30.95 0.13 -13.51
CA ALA A 129 -32.30 -0.43 -13.66
C ALA A 129 -32.70 -0.77 -15.11
N ARG A 130 -32.04 -0.18 -16.11
CA ARG A 130 -32.31 -0.44 -17.54
C ARG A 130 -31.25 -1.36 -18.16
N ASN A 131 -29.99 -1.16 -17.79
CA ASN A 131 -28.83 -1.67 -18.50
C ASN A 131 -27.95 -2.60 -17.63
N SER A 132 -28.47 -3.15 -16.52
CA SER A 132 -27.75 -4.07 -15.59
C SER A 132 -26.93 -5.16 -16.29
N HIS A 133 -27.43 -5.69 -17.41
CA HIS A 133 -26.76 -6.70 -18.23
C HIS A 133 -25.42 -6.24 -18.83
N LEU A 134 -25.24 -4.95 -19.12
CA LEU A 134 -23.95 -4.38 -19.54
C LEU A 134 -22.93 -4.38 -18.39
N TYR A 135 -23.42 -4.23 -17.17
CA TYR A 135 -22.60 -4.18 -15.96
C TYR A 135 -22.28 -5.56 -15.36
N ARG A 136 -22.63 -6.68 -16.02
CA ARG A 136 -22.52 -8.04 -15.45
C ARG A 136 -21.15 -8.40 -14.85
N ASN A 137 -20.06 -7.96 -15.47
CA ASN A 137 -18.68 -8.24 -15.04
C ASN A 137 -18.00 -6.99 -14.44
N VAL A 138 -18.78 -5.98 -14.06
CA VAL A 138 -18.27 -4.72 -13.47
C VAL A 138 -18.46 -4.79 -11.96
N HIS A 139 -17.41 -4.46 -11.21
CA HIS A 139 -17.44 -4.42 -9.75
C HIS A 139 -17.04 -3.02 -9.28
N LYS A 140 -17.68 -2.51 -8.21
CA LYS A 140 -17.20 -1.29 -7.57
C LYS A 140 -15.92 -1.61 -6.80
N LEU A 141 -14.83 -0.94 -7.19
CA LEU A 141 -13.58 -0.88 -6.42
C LEU A 141 -13.83 -0.14 -5.09
N CYS A 142 -13.28 -0.65 -3.99
CA CYS A 142 -13.31 0.01 -2.69
C CYS A 142 -11.96 0.68 -2.42
N GLY A 143 -11.98 1.84 -1.76
CA GLY A 143 -10.78 2.46 -1.22
C GLY A 143 -10.38 1.80 0.11
N MET A 144 -9.08 1.81 0.43
CA MET A 144 -8.49 0.98 1.49
C MET A 144 -9.17 1.12 2.86
N ASN A 145 -9.47 2.35 3.29
CA ASN A 145 -10.24 2.64 4.51
C ASN A 145 -11.52 1.80 4.63
N ARG A 146 -12.28 1.62 3.54
CA ARG A 146 -13.51 0.81 3.55
C ARG A 146 -13.23 -0.69 3.55
N SER A 147 -12.12 -1.11 2.95
CA SER A 147 -11.66 -2.51 3.08
C SER A 147 -11.30 -2.81 4.54
N ALA A 148 -10.61 -1.90 5.22
CA ALA A 148 -10.30 -2.04 6.64
C ALA A 148 -11.55 -2.03 7.54
N GLU A 149 -12.59 -1.25 7.20
CA GLU A 149 -13.91 -1.36 7.86
C GLU A 149 -14.55 -2.75 7.62
N GLU A 150 -14.54 -3.26 6.38
CA GLU A 150 -15.21 -4.51 5.99
C GLU A 150 -14.46 -5.80 6.36
N HIS A 151 -13.20 -5.73 6.79
CA HIS A 151 -12.33 -6.90 7.04
C HIS A 151 -11.52 -6.86 8.34
N LEU A 152 -11.02 -5.69 8.76
CA LEU A 152 -10.27 -5.53 10.01
C LEU A 152 -11.16 -5.06 11.18
N GLY A 153 -12.41 -4.67 10.90
CA GLY A 153 -13.34 -4.13 11.89
C GLY A 153 -12.93 -2.74 12.42
N LEU A 154 -12.00 -2.06 11.75
CA LEU A 154 -11.64 -0.68 12.07
C LEU A 154 -12.84 0.25 11.87
N LYS A 155 -12.86 1.36 12.59
CA LYS A 155 -13.90 2.40 12.46
C LYS A 155 -13.25 3.65 11.90
N VAL A 156 -13.53 3.99 10.65
CA VAL A 156 -12.96 5.18 10.02
C VAL A 156 -13.82 6.40 10.38
N GLU A 157 -13.18 7.43 10.93
CA GLU A 157 -13.87 8.66 11.28
C GLU A 157 -14.32 9.42 10.02
N LYS A 158 -15.63 9.37 9.75
CA LYS A 158 -16.24 9.94 8.53
C LYS A 158 -16.04 11.46 8.37
N ASN A 159 -15.66 12.14 9.44
CA ASN A 159 -15.41 13.57 9.50
C ASN A 159 -13.95 13.91 9.85
N ALA A 160 -13.03 12.93 9.81
CA ALA A 160 -11.60 13.21 9.94
C ALA A 160 -11.19 14.29 8.92
N PRO A 161 -10.35 15.28 9.29
CA PRO A 161 -9.90 16.28 8.35
C PRO A 161 -9.22 15.57 7.19
N LYS A 162 -9.63 15.89 5.94
CA LYS A 162 -8.93 15.37 4.77
C LYS A 162 -7.49 15.83 4.85
N PHE A 163 -6.62 14.84 4.98
CA PHE A 163 -5.21 15.06 4.86
C PHE A 163 -4.92 15.63 3.46
N ASP A 164 -4.24 16.77 3.42
CA ASP A 164 -3.94 17.50 2.18
C ASP A 164 -2.69 16.89 1.53
N HIS A 165 -2.63 16.86 0.20
CA HIS A 165 -1.54 16.24 -0.55
C HIS A 165 -0.67 17.29 -1.27
N SER A 166 -0.39 18.43 -0.61
CA SER A 166 0.37 19.57 -1.17
C SER A 166 1.81 19.74 -0.64
N LEU A 167 2.05 19.78 0.69
CA LEU A 167 3.40 19.90 1.32
C LEU A 167 4.40 18.75 0.99
N TRP A 168 4.16 17.90 -0.01
CA TRP A 168 5.03 16.77 -0.36
C TRP A 168 6.40 17.17 -0.89
N LEU A 169 6.47 18.39 -1.40
CA LEU A 169 7.70 19.00 -1.88
C LEU A 169 8.36 19.86 -0.79
N GLU A 170 7.72 20.03 0.37
CA GLU A 170 8.28 20.77 1.51
C GLU A 170 9.25 19.90 2.30
N ARG A 171 10.28 20.54 2.85
CA ARG A 171 11.35 19.88 3.63
C ARG A 171 11.76 20.78 4.80
N PRO A 172 12.05 20.21 5.99
CA PRO A 172 11.90 18.79 6.35
C PRO A 172 10.43 18.33 6.30
N LEU A 173 10.21 17.02 6.18
CA LEU A 173 8.86 16.44 6.28
C LEU A 173 8.36 16.64 7.72
N ALA A 174 7.22 17.29 7.91
CA ALA A 174 6.61 17.49 9.23
C ALA A 174 6.04 16.19 9.81
N THR A 175 5.86 16.09 11.13
CA THR A 175 5.42 14.85 11.79
C THR A 175 4.05 14.38 11.30
N GLU A 176 3.10 15.28 11.06
CA GLU A 176 1.78 14.95 10.51
C GLU A 176 1.87 14.46 9.08
N GLN A 177 2.92 14.85 8.34
CA GLN A 177 3.32 14.08 7.17
C GLN A 177 3.74 12.71 7.68
N LEU A 178 4.86 12.60 8.40
CA LEU A 178 5.52 11.37 8.87
C LEU A 178 4.66 10.35 9.67
N LEU A 179 3.33 10.50 9.80
CA LEU A 179 2.38 9.55 10.38
C LEU A 179 1.17 9.17 9.47
N TYR A 180 1.13 9.60 8.20
CA TYR A 180 0.04 9.29 7.25
C TYR A 180 0.13 7.92 6.53
N ALA A 181 1.22 7.58 5.83
CA ALA A 181 1.25 6.47 4.85
C ALA A 181 2.02 5.20 5.20
N VAL A 182 2.87 5.18 6.23
CA VAL A 182 3.21 3.86 6.79
C VAL A 182 2.01 3.39 7.61
N LYS A 183 1.16 4.28 8.13
CA LYS A 183 -0.19 3.86 8.53
C LYS A 183 -0.93 3.24 7.32
N ASP A 184 -0.86 3.82 6.13
CA ASP A 184 -1.47 3.19 4.94
C ASP A 184 -0.76 1.86 4.58
N VAL A 185 0.57 1.76 4.63
CA VAL A 185 1.32 0.50 4.38
C VAL A 185 1.16 -0.57 5.48
N VAL A 186 0.92 -0.17 6.73
CA VAL A 186 0.47 -1.05 7.82
C VAL A 186 -0.93 -1.53 7.53
N MET A 187 -1.82 -0.66 7.04
CA MET A 187 -3.16 -1.06 6.60
C MET A 187 -3.10 -2.03 5.39
N ILE A 188 -2.12 -1.88 4.48
CA ILE A 188 -1.81 -2.86 3.42
C ILE A 188 -1.32 -4.18 4.04
N SER A 189 -0.39 -4.13 5.01
CA SER A 189 0.15 -5.31 5.71
C SER A 189 -0.95 -6.09 6.46
N ASP A 190 -1.76 -5.40 7.27
CA ASP A 190 -2.89 -5.97 8.00
C ASP A 190 -3.97 -6.52 7.07
N LEU A 191 -4.32 -5.81 5.99
CA LEU A 191 -5.27 -6.30 5.00
C LEU A 191 -4.74 -7.54 4.27
N TYR A 192 -3.46 -7.58 3.92
CA TYR A 192 -2.83 -8.77 3.36
C TYR A 192 -2.92 -9.95 4.34
N ASN A 193 -2.52 -9.75 5.60
CA ASN A 193 -2.53 -10.78 6.63
C ASN A 193 -3.95 -11.32 6.88
N ALA A 194 -4.97 -10.43 6.90
CA ALA A 194 -6.37 -10.81 7.02
C ALA A 194 -6.89 -11.55 5.78
N PHE A 195 -6.44 -11.18 4.57
CA PHE A 195 -6.85 -11.83 3.32
C PHE A 195 -6.20 -13.20 3.12
N ASP A 196 -4.94 -13.37 3.50
CA ASP A 196 -4.24 -14.66 3.51
C ASP A 196 -4.87 -15.61 4.53
N ALA A 197 -5.03 -15.15 5.78
CA ALA A 197 -5.67 -15.93 6.85
C ALA A 197 -7.14 -16.31 6.56
N ALA A 198 -7.85 -15.53 5.75
CA ALA A 198 -9.21 -15.84 5.29
C ALA A 198 -9.27 -16.64 3.97
N GLY A 199 -8.13 -16.93 3.34
CA GLY A 199 -8.07 -17.69 2.08
C GLY A 199 -8.61 -16.93 0.86
N TYR A 200 -8.54 -15.59 0.86
CA TYR A 200 -9.00 -14.75 -0.26
C TYR A 200 -7.94 -14.57 -1.37
N LEU A 201 -6.66 -14.82 -1.08
CA LEU A 201 -5.62 -14.89 -2.09
C LEU A 201 -5.88 -16.08 -3.04
N TYR A 202 -5.74 -15.87 -4.34
CA TYR A 202 -6.07 -16.84 -5.38
C TYR A 202 -4.92 -17.00 -6.40
N PRO A 203 -4.76 -18.15 -7.08
CA PRO A 203 -3.52 -18.48 -7.78
C PRO A 203 -3.09 -17.49 -8.87
N GLN A 204 -4.05 -16.84 -9.52
CA GLN A 204 -3.83 -15.88 -10.61
C GLN A 204 -3.59 -14.43 -10.13
N ILE A 205 -3.61 -14.17 -8.81
CA ILE A 205 -3.54 -12.79 -8.27
C ILE A 205 -2.31 -12.02 -8.78
N HIS A 206 -1.17 -12.69 -8.96
CA HIS A 206 0.06 -12.06 -9.43
C HIS A 206 -0.03 -11.58 -10.88
N ASP A 207 -0.65 -12.38 -11.76
CA ASP A 207 -0.83 -12.04 -13.18
C ASP A 207 -1.91 -10.96 -13.36
N ASP A 208 -3.05 -11.12 -12.66
CA ASP A 208 -4.15 -10.16 -12.66
C ASP A 208 -3.70 -8.80 -12.12
N SER A 209 -2.99 -8.78 -10.99
CA SER A 209 -2.46 -7.56 -10.38
C SER A 209 -1.41 -6.89 -11.26
N SER A 210 -0.48 -7.66 -11.83
CA SER A 210 0.54 -7.12 -12.75
C SER A 210 -0.10 -6.44 -13.95
N ARG A 211 -1.11 -7.09 -14.56
CA ARG A 211 -1.92 -6.52 -15.66
C ARG A 211 -2.73 -5.29 -15.23
N TYR A 212 -3.24 -5.30 -14.01
CA TYR A 212 -4.07 -4.23 -13.46
C TYR A 212 -3.27 -2.96 -13.19
N VAL A 213 -2.15 -3.06 -12.47
CA VAL A 213 -1.29 -1.91 -12.18
C VAL A 213 -0.64 -1.36 -13.45
N SER A 214 -0.31 -2.24 -14.42
CA SER A 214 0.28 -1.83 -15.70
C SER A 214 -0.70 -1.25 -16.72
N ILE A 215 -1.97 -0.98 -16.36
CA ILE A 215 -2.98 -0.46 -17.31
C ILE A 215 -2.58 0.88 -17.95
N TRP A 216 -1.73 1.66 -17.27
CA TRP A 216 -1.18 2.94 -17.75
C TRP A 216 0.24 2.83 -18.34
N LYS A 217 0.72 1.63 -18.70
CA LYS A 217 2.07 1.42 -19.23
C LYS A 217 2.31 2.17 -20.55
N ASP A 218 1.34 2.14 -21.46
CA ASP A 218 1.49 2.76 -22.80
C ASP A 218 1.33 4.28 -22.81
N ARG A 219 0.60 4.84 -21.84
CA ARG A 219 0.38 6.29 -21.68
C ARG A 219 0.11 6.65 -20.23
N ARG A 220 0.61 7.82 -19.78
CA ARG A 220 0.12 8.40 -18.52
C ARG A 220 -1.37 8.78 -18.66
N PRO A 221 -2.18 8.60 -17.61
CA PRO A 221 -3.54 9.13 -17.56
C PRO A 221 -3.53 10.66 -17.61
N THR A 222 -4.47 11.24 -18.37
CA THR A 222 -4.52 12.69 -18.63
C THR A 222 -5.54 13.41 -17.74
N ALA A 223 -5.59 14.75 -17.83
CA ALA A 223 -6.56 15.55 -17.09
C ALA A 223 -8.02 15.21 -17.45
N ASP A 224 -8.27 14.82 -18.70
CA ASP A 224 -9.60 14.63 -19.28
C ASP A 224 -10.04 13.14 -19.30
N ASP A 225 -9.19 12.23 -18.81
CA ASP A 225 -9.55 10.82 -18.72
C ASP A 225 -10.60 10.62 -17.62
N ILE A 226 -11.77 10.09 -17.95
CA ILE A 226 -12.85 9.87 -16.96
C ILE A 226 -12.49 8.81 -15.91
N TYR A 227 -11.43 8.04 -16.14
CA TYR A 227 -10.86 7.12 -15.16
C TYR A 227 -9.76 7.77 -14.30
N ARG A 228 -9.49 9.08 -14.44
CA ARG A 228 -8.43 9.81 -13.72
C ARG A 228 -8.59 9.89 -12.20
N GLU A 229 -9.75 9.67 -11.60
CA GLU A 229 -9.79 9.56 -10.12
C GLU A 229 -9.16 8.25 -9.61
N LEU A 230 -9.01 7.26 -10.51
CA LEU A 230 -8.15 6.09 -10.36
C LEU A 230 -6.66 6.40 -10.70
N ALA A 231 -6.31 7.67 -10.89
CA ALA A 231 -4.97 8.15 -11.24
C ALA A 231 -4.62 9.56 -10.70
N LEU A 232 -4.07 9.62 -9.49
CA LEU A 232 -3.45 10.85 -8.98
C LEU A 232 -2.04 11.02 -9.57
N ARG A 233 -1.55 12.27 -9.60
CA ARG A 233 -0.15 12.58 -9.88
C ARG A 233 0.68 12.20 -8.66
N ALA A 234 1.55 11.20 -8.77
CA ALA A 234 2.47 10.80 -7.72
C ALA A 234 3.60 11.82 -7.50
N GLY A 235 4.22 11.79 -6.31
CA GLY A 235 5.03 12.91 -5.79
C GLY A 235 6.21 12.51 -4.89
N GLU A 236 7.03 11.57 -5.37
CA GLU A 236 8.46 11.42 -5.01
C GLU A 236 8.86 10.81 -3.64
N ILE A 237 8.11 9.90 -3.03
CA ILE A 237 8.56 9.01 -1.94
C ILE A 237 8.25 7.52 -2.26
N PHE A 238 9.10 6.59 -1.80
CA PHE A 238 8.78 5.15 -1.81
C PHE A 238 8.74 4.60 -0.38
N LEU A 239 7.83 3.65 -0.17
CA LEU A 239 7.51 3.14 1.15
C LEU A 239 7.54 1.62 1.14
N GLY A 240 8.37 1.00 1.98
CA GLY A 240 8.55 -0.46 2.01
C GLY A 240 8.51 -1.02 3.43
N HIS A 241 7.56 -1.92 3.70
CA HIS A 241 7.43 -2.65 4.97
C HIS A 241 7.58 -4.16 4.72
N VAL A 242 8.17 -4.86 5.70
CA VAL A 242 8.46 -6.30 5.60
C VAL A 242 7.33 -7.10 6.24
N ILE A 243 6.55 -7.82 5.44
CA ILE A 243 5.51 -8.72 5.98
C ILE A 243 6.21 -9.99 6.50
N GLN A 244 6.51 -10.03 7.80
CA GLN A 244 7.16 -11.17 8.45
C GLN A 244 6.21 -12.36 8.60
N ASN A 245 6.11 -13.17 7.55
CA ASN A 245 5.27 -14.35 7.54
C ASN A 245 5.87 -15.46 8.45
N GLN A 246 5.32 -15.61 9.66
CA GLN A 246 5.74 -16.61 10.66
C GLN A 246 4.84 -17.86 10.59
N PRO A 247 5.31 -18.99 10.02
CA PRO A 247 4.49 -20.17 9.82
C PRO A 247 4.11 -20.84 11.15
N GLY A 248 2.85 -20.70 11.56
CA GLY A 248 2.27 -21.34 12.74
C GLY A 248 1.89 -20.42 13.91
N ALA A 249 1.90 -19.10 13.71
CA ALA A 249 1.50 -18.16 14.76
C ALA A 249 -0.01 -18.20 15.06
N VAL A 250 -0.38 -18.86 16.16
CA VAL A 250 -1.69 -18.67 16.82
C VAL A 250 -1.82 -17.21 17.27
N VAL A 251 -2.98 -16.59 17.06
CA VAL A 251 -3.27 -15.22 17.51
C VAL A 251 -3.22 -15.14 19.04
N LEU A 252 -2.08 -14.72 19.58
CA LEU A 252 -1.90 -14.39 20.99
C LEU A 252 -2.00 -12.88 21.17
N GLN A 253 -3.08 -12.42 21.81
CA GLN A 253 -3.21 -11.03 22.22
C GLN A 253 -2.21 -10.70 23.35
N GLY A 254 -1.27 -9.81 23.06
CA GLY A 254 -0.51 -9.06 24.08
C GLY A 254 0.93 -9.52 24.38
N ASN A 255 1.79 -8.51 24.57
CA ASN A 255 2.96 -8.53 25.46
C ASN A 255 4.17 -9.41 25.10
N ALA A 256 4.43 -9.70 23.81
CA ALA A 256 5.62 -10.45 23.39
C ALA A 256 6.94 -9.62 23.28
N TRP A 257 6.87 -8.29 23.15
CA TRP A 257 8.01 -7.48 22.68
C TRP A 257 8.98 -6.96 23.76
N SER A 258 8.70 -7.17 25.04
CA SER A 258 9.60 -6.77 26.14
C SER A 258 10.96 -7.47 26.10
N ALA A 259 11.04 -8.69 25.55
CA ALA A 259 12.27 -9.47 25.44
C ALA A 259 13.28 -8.94 24.40
N VAL A 260 12.82 -8.22 23.37
CA VAL A 260 13.70 -7.76 22.27
C VAL A 260 14.42 -6.45 22.62
N ARG A 261 13.73 -5.52 23.32
CA ARG A 261 14.33 -4.25 23.79
C ARG A 261 15.63 -4.46 24.57
N GLN A 262 15.74 -5.56 25.33
CA GLN A 262 16.91 -5.84 26.16
C GLN A 262 18.16 -6.28 25.36
N LYS A 263 18.01 -6.70 24.10
CA LYS A 263 19.12 -7.18 23.26
C LYS A 263 19.68 -6.12 22.32
N ILE A 264 18.84 -5.19 21.85
CA ILE A 264 19.27 -4.09 20.97
C ILE A 264 19.92 -2.96 21.79
N SER A 265 19.46 -2.73 23.03
CA SER A 265 20.00 -1.71 23.95
C SER A 265 21.44 -1.95 24.44
N MET A 266 22.16 -2.95 23.92
CA MET A 266 23.57 -3.21 24.23
C MET A 266 24.53 -2.79 23.11
N ASP A 267 24.06 -2.67 21.87
CA ASP A 267 24.91 -2.49 20.67
C ASP A 267 24.51 -1.25 19.85
N GLY A 268 24.79 -0.05 20.38
CA GLY A 268 24.88 1.20 19.60
C GLY A 268 23.92 2.33 19.98
N ASP A 269 24.46 3.41 20.54
CA ASP A 269 23.74 4.68 20.74
C ASP A 269 23.54 5.43 19.40
N SER A 270 22.29 5.52 18.92
CA SER A 270 21.78 6.67 18.13
C SER A 270 20.27 6.56 17.80
N VAL A 271 19.45 6.00 18.71
CA VAL A 271 17.99 6.10 18.58
C VAL A 271 17.55 7.53 18.92
N GLY A 272 17.03 8.25 17.92
CA GLY A 272 16.43 9.58 18.11
C GLY A 272 15.12 9.47 18.87
N LYS A 273 15.12 9.83 20.15
CA LYS A 273 13.91 9.85 20.99
C LYS A 273 13.21 11.20 20.90
N LEU A 274 11.88 11.14 20.86
CA LEU A 274 10.96 12.15 21.37
C LEU A 274 10.06 11.49 22.42
#